data_AF-A0A9P7XJV6-F1
#
_entry.id   AF-A0A9P7XJV6-F1
#
_cell.length_a   1.000
_cell.length_b   1.000
_cell.length_c   1.000
_cell.angle_alpha   90.00
_cell.angle_beta   90.00
_cell.angle_gamma   90.00
#
_symmetry.space_group_name_H-M   'P 1'
#
loop_
_entity.id
_entity.type
_entity.pdbx_description
1 polymer ?
#
loop_
_entity_poly.entity_id
_entity_poly.type
_entity_poly.pdbx_seq_one_letter_code
_entity_poly.pdbx_strand_id
1 'polypeptide(L)'
;MQHTLDNSLQKTTKTWRSTKATANEKIREVEHQVAETWDTASRAAIEGAKRLLRFEELPEEWQMNPYILTGYRFLSSKRQCLKSIFHIHNETCNIWTHMLGLLGLIFLSLHIHTTVLGKSPTTTLYDHLVFLFFFFAAAECLISSTLYHTFLCHSRLTVMRCAATFDYIGIGVLITASVMATLHYGFFCDTTERWMFLSFSGGMGIVGCIIPFYPKFDLPSFRYFRIFIFLGMACSGILPLAYAGHQKGWAPTLHFIQPFVKSGLAYLTGLVFYGHQFPERQFPGWFDRWGHSHQLWHVAN
;
A
#
# COMPACT_ATOMS: atom_id res chain seq x y z
N MET A 1 -6.23 -64.67 -18.74
CA MET A 1 -5.14 -63.69 -18.60
C MET A 1 -5.16 -62.62 -19.70
N GLN A 2 -5.31 -63.00 -20.97
CA GLN A 2 -5.45 -62.05 -22.11
C GLN A 2 -6.63 -61.08 -21.96
N HIS A 3 -7.83 -61.60 -21.68
CA HIS A 3 -9.07 -60.82 -21.58
C HIS A 3 -9.07 -59.77 -20.45
N THR A 4 -8.35 -60.05 -19.35
CA THR A 4 -8.16 -59.10 -18.24
C THR A 4 -7.17 -57.99 -18.60
N LEU A 5 -6.18 -58.28 -19.45
CA LEU A 5 -5.22 -57.30 -19.95
C LEU A 5 -5.87 -56.35 -20.97
N ASP A 6 -6.67 -56.88 -21.89
CA ASP A 6 -7.39 -56.09 -22.89
C ASP A 6 -8.39 -55.12 -22.25
N ASN A 7 -9.13 -55.60 -21.24
CA ASN A 7 -10.04 -54.76 -20.46
C ASN A 7 -9.31 -53.63 -19.70
N SER A 8 -8.12 -53.90 -19.16
CA SER A 8 -7.34 -52.88 -18.44
C SER A 8 -6.77 -51.83 -19.40
N LEU A 9 -6.27 -52.26 -20.57
CA LEU A 9 -5.79 -51.38 -21.64
C LEU A 9 -6.91 -50.50 -22.19
N GLN A 10 -8.10 -51.08 -22.42
CA GLN A 10 -9.25 -50.34 -22.93
C GLN A 10 -9.75 -49.32 -21.90
N LYS A 11 -9.78 -49.68 -20.61
CA LYS A 11 -10.12 -48.75 -19.51
C LYS A 11 -9.10 -47.61 -19.42
N THR A 12 -7.81 -47.92 -19.47
CA THR A 12 -6.72 -46.93 -19.42
C THR A 12 -6.78 -45.98 -20.62
N THR A 13 -7.03 -46.51 -21.82
CA THR A 13 -7.18 -45.71 -23.05
C THR A 13 -8.38 -44.79 -22.97
N LYS A 14 -9.52 -45.27 -22.43
CA LYS A 14 -10.73 -44.46 -22.23
C LYS A 14 -10.48 -43.34 -21.23
N THR A 15 -9.83 -43.64 -20.10
CA THR A 15 -9.44 -42.63 -19.10
C THR A 15 -8.51 -41.58 -19.71
N TRP A 16 -7.47 -42.00 -20.43
CA TRP A 16 -6.53 -41.08 -21.08
C TRP A 16 -7.22 -40.16 -22.10
N ARG A 17 -8.12 -40.70 -22.92
CA ARG A 17 -8.92 -39.90 -23.87
C ARG A 17 -9.81 -38.88 -23.15
N SER A 18 -10.45 -39.29 -22.05
CA SER A 18 -11.27 -38.38 -21.23
C SER A 18 -10.42 -37.26 -20.63
N THR A 19 -9.29 -37.59 -19.99
CA THR A 19 -8.40 -36.60 -19.39
C THR A 19 -7.85 -35.64 -20.44
N LYS A 20 -7.47 -36.14 -21.62
CA LYS A 20 -7.01 -35.31 -22.75
C LYS A 20 -8.11 -34.38 -23.26
N ALA A 21 -9.35 -34.86 -23.36
CA ALA A 21 -10.47 -34.03 -23.77
C ALA A 21 -10.73 -32.89 -22.78
N THR A 22 -10.77 -33.19 -21.48
CA THR A 22 -10.91 -32.18 -20.42
C THR A 22 -9.75 -31.19 -20.39
N ALA A 23 -8.51 -31.64 -20.61
CA ALA A 23 -7.36 -30.76 -20.69
C ALA A 23 -7.45 -29.80 -21.89
N ASN A 24 -7.85 -30.31 -23.07
CA ASN A 24 -8.02 -29.49 -24.27
C ASN A 24 -9.17 -28.47 -24.12
N GLU A 25 -10.25 -28.84 -23.45
CA GLU A 25 -11.36 -27.93 -23.15
C GLU A 25 -10.88 -26.76 -22.27
N LYS A 26 -10.14 -27.06 -21.20
CA LYS A 26 -9.52 -26.03 -20.34
C LYS A 26 -8.53 -25.15 -21.09
N ILE A 27 -7.72 -25.71 -22.00
CA ILE A 27 -6.79 -24.92 -22.82
C ILE A 27 -7.57 -23.93 -23.69
N ARG A 28 -8.64 -24.37 -24.35
CA ARG A 28 -9.48 -23.49 -25.18
C ARG A 28 -10.17 -22.40 -24.38
N GLU A 29 -10.65 -22.73 -23.19
CA GLU A 29 -11.24 -21.76 -22.27
C GLU A 29 -10.23 -20.67 -21.88
N VAL A 30 -9.00 -21.08 -21.53
CA VAL A 30 -7.90 -20.15 -21.23
C VAL A 30 -7.51 -19.32 -22.44
N GLU A 31 -7.40 -19.91 -23.64
CA GLU A 31 -7.11 -19.19 -24.89
C GLU A 31 -8.17 -18.13 -25.20
N HIS A 32 -9.45 -18.47 -25.03
CA HIS A 32 -10.56 -17.54 -25.22
C HIS A 32 -10.50 -16.39 -24.21
N GLN A 33 -10.30 -16.68 -22.93
CA GLN A 33 -10.16 -15.67 -21.89
C GLN A 33 -8.99 -14.72 -22.18
N VAL A 34 -7.82 -15.26 -22.55
CA VAL A 34 -6.65 -14.44 -22.89
C VAL A 34 -6.92 -13.53 -24.09
N ALA A 35 -7.61 -14.02 -25.11
CA ALA A 35 -7.96 -13.23 -26.28
C ALA A 35 -8.94 -12.08 -25.93
N GLU A 36 -9.95 -12.37 -25.11
CA GLU A 36 -10.94 -11.39 -24.65
C GLU A 36 -10.30 -10.29 -23.76
N THR A 37 -9.43 -10.68 -22.83
CA THR A 37 -8.67 -9.73 -22.01
C THR A 37 -7.77 -8.84 -22.88
N TRP A 38 -7.10 -9.41 -23.89
CA TRP A 38 -6.23 -8.66 -24.78
C TRP A 38 -7.00 -7.64 -25.63
N ASP A 39 -8.17 -8.02 -26.17
CA ASP A 39 -9.03 -7.10 -26.92
C ASP A 39 -9.53 -5.96 -26.03
N THR A 40 -10.01 -6.28 -24.82
CA THR A 40 -10.48 -5.29 -23.84
C THR A 40 -9.38 -4.30 -23.46
N ALA A 41 -8.18 -4.79 -23.11
CA ALA A 41 -7.05 -3.93 -22.75
C ALA A 41 -6.56 -3.09 -23.95
N SER A 42 -6.59 -3.63 -25.17
CA SER A 42 -6.21 -2.90 -26.37
C SER A 42 -7.19 -1.75 -26.66
N ARG A 43 -8.50 -2.02 -26.57
CA ARG A 43 -9.55 -0.99 -26.72
C ARG A 43 -9.45 0.07 -25.65
N ALA A 44 -9.27 -0.32 -24.39
CA ALA A 44 -9.06 0.60 -23.28
C ALA A 44 -7.83 1.48 -23.49
N ALA A 45 -6.73 0.95 -24.03
CA ALA A 45 -5.52 1.73 -24.31
C ALA A 45 -5.71 2.74 -25.46
N ILE A 46 -6.46 2.36 -26.49
CA ILE A 46 -6.78 3.24 -27.62
C ILE A 46 -7.69 4.39 -27.16
N GLU A 47 -8.74 4.08 -26.38
CA GLU A 47 -9.67 5.10 -25.88
C GLU A 47 -9.03 5.95 -24.77
N GLY A 48 -8.25 5.34 -23.88
CA GLY A 48 -7.52 6.00 -22.80
C GLY A 48 -6.43 6.96 -23.28
N ALA A 49 -5.94 6.78 -24.52
CA ALA A 49 -5.05 7.74 -25.18
C ALA A 49 -5.78 9.02 -25.66
N LYS A 50 -7.12 8.96 -25.82
CA LYS A 50 -7.94 10.07 -26.32
C LYS A 50 -8.69 10.80 -25.21
N ARG A 51 -9.17 10.07 -24.20
CA ARG A 51 -10.03 10.59 -23.12
C ARG A 51 -9.89 9.77 -21.83
N LEU A 52 -10.49 10.28 -20.76
CA LEU A 52 -10.69 9.50 -19.54
C LEU A 52 -11.79 8.45 -19.75
N LEU A 53 -11.59 7.31 -19.10
CA LEU A 53 -12.46 6.14 -19.17
C LEU A 53 -13.46 6.10 -18.01
N ARG A 54 -14.55 5.37 -18.23
CA ARG A 54 -15.47 4.88 -17.20
C ARG A 54 -14.93 3.60 -16.57
N PHE A 55 -15.42 3.28 -15.38
CA PHE A 55 -15.04 2.07 -14.63
C PHE A 55 -15.21 0.79 -15.46
N GLU A 56 -16.33 0.64 -16.14
CA GLU A 56 -16.67 -0.52 -16.99
C GLU A 56 -15.80 -0.66 -18.25
N GLU A 57 -15.10 0.41 -18.65
CA GLU A 57 -14.22 0.40 -19.82
C GLU A 57 -12.79 -0.04 -19.47
N LEU A 58 -12.49 -0.21 -18.17
CA LEU A 58 -11.20 -0.72 -17.72
C LEU A 58 -11.14 -2.24 -17.79
N PRO A 59 -9.97 -2.83 -18.07
CA PRO A 59 -9.76 -4.25 -17.83
C PRO A 59 -9.95 -4.58 -16.34
N GLU A 60 -10.38 -5.81 -16.06
CA GLU A 60 -10.78 -6.26 -14.73
C GLU A 60 -9.71 -6.00 -13.66
N GLU A 61 -8.43 -6.17 -13.99
CA GLU A 61 -7.33 -5.98 -13.04
C GLU A 61 -7.12 -4.51 -12.61
N TRP A 62 -7.68 -3.54 -13.33
CA TRP A 62 -7.63 -2.11 -12.99
C TRP A 62 -8.92 -1.61 -12.32
N GLN A 63 -9.94 -2.45 -12.19
CA GLN A 63 -11.23 -2.13 -11.58
C GLN A 63 -11.16 -2.18 -10.04
N MET A 64 -10.46 -1.23 -9.44
CA MET A 64 -10.11 -1.26 -8.00
C MET A 64 -11.24 -0.81 -7.06
N ASN A 65 -12.08 0.14 -7.48
CA ASN A 65 -13.15 0.71 -6.66
C ASN A 65 -14.43 0.90 -7.49
N PRO A 66 -15.46 0.05 -7.32
CA PRO A 66 -16.68 0.09 -8.14
C PRO A 66 -17.57 1.31 -7.89
N TYR A 67 -17.26 2.13 -6.87
CA TYR A 67 -18.03 3.32 -6.55
C TYR A 67 -17.52 4.60 -7.22
N ILE A 68 -16.31 4.52 -7.79
CA ILE A 68 -15.73 5.58 -8.62
C ILE A 68 -16.03 5.20 -10.06
N LEU A 69 -16.86 5.98 -10.75
CA LEU A 69 -17.47 5.56 -12.01
C LEU A 69 -16.76 6.13 -13.24
N THR A 70 -16.08 7.26 -13.09
CA THR A 70 -15.45 8.01 -14.19
C THR A 70 -14.10 8.60 -13.81
N GLY A 71 -13.36 9.06 -14.81
CA GLY A 71 -12.13 9.80 -14.61
C GLY A 71 -10.87 8.94 -14.63
N TYR A 72 -10.98 7.69 -15.09
CA TYR A 72 -9.85 6.76 -15.15
C TYR A 72 -8.93 7.04 -16.33
N ARG A 73 -7.63 6.86 -16.10
CA ARG A 73 -6.61 6.85 -17.14
C ARG A 73 -6.29 5.39 -17.50
N PHE A 74 -5.94 5.12 -18.74
CA PHE A 74 -5.34 3.85 -19.16
C PHE A 74 -4.33 4.09 -20.28
N LEU A 75 -3.04 4.02 -19.96
CA LEU A 75 -1.95 4.56 -20.78
C LEU A 75 -0.87 3.52 -21.02
N SER A 76 -0.32 3.45 -22.25
CA SER A 76 0.73 2.50 -22.61
C SER A 76 2.15 3.03 -22.37
N SER A 77 2.31 4.35 -22.23
CA SER A 77 3.60 5.01 -22.08
C SER A 77 3.83 5.53 -20.66
N LYS A 78 4.98 5.17 -20.08
CA LYS A 78 5.46 5.76 -18.81
C LYS A 78 5.55 7.29 -18.87
N ARG A 79 5.93 7.85 -20.02
CA ARG A 79 6.01 9.31 -20.21
C ARG A 79 4.63 9.95 -20.17
N GLN A 80 3.60 9.30 -20.71
CA GLN A 80 2.23 9.79 -20.61
C GLN A 80 1.72 9.72 -19.16
N CYS A 81 2.06 8.66 -18.41
CA CYS A 81 1.75 8.57 -16.98
C CYS A 81 2.36 9.75 -16.21
N LEU A 82 3.65 10.05 -16.43
CA LEU A 82 4.31 11.20 -15.79
C LEU A 82 3.68 12.55 -16.19
N LYS A 83 3.35 12.75 -17.48
CA LYS A 83 2.66 13.96 -17.92
C LYS A 83 1.28 14.12 -17.28
N SER A 84 0.58 13.01 -17.02
CA SER A 84 -0.76 13.04 -16.45
C SER A 84 -0.85 13.62 -15.04
N ILE A 85 0.28 13.71 -14.30
CA ILE A 85 0.36 14.44 -13.01
C ILE A 85 -0.23 15.86 -13.12
N PHE A 86 -0.06 16.50 -14.28
CA PHE A 86 -0.53 17.87 -14.54
C PHE A 86 -1.93 17.93 -15.18
N HIS A 87 -2.67 16.82 -15.22
CA HIS A 87 -4.02 16.73 -15.75
C HIS A 87 -5.02 16.30 -14.67
N ILE A 88 -6.30 16.65 -14.85
CA ILE A 88 -7.36 16.33 -13.89
C ILE A 88 -7.97 14.96 -14.20
N HIS A 89 -7.97 14.07 -13.22
CA HIS A 89 -8.49 12.71 -13.27
C HIS A 89 -8.76 12.21 -11.83
N ASN A 90 -9.26 10.99 -11.66
CA ASN A 90 -9.61 10.45 -10.35
C ASN A 90 -8.41 10.32 -9.39
N GLU A 91 -7.22 10.08 -9.93
CA GLU A 91 -5.99 9.98 -9.14
C GLU A 91 -5.28 11.33 -8.84
N THR A 92 -5.84 12.48 -9.26
CA THR A 92 -5.12 13.76 -9.18
C THR A 92 -4.82 14.12 -7.72
N CYS A 93 -5.81 14.05 -6.83
CA CYS A 93 -5.58 14.31 -5.40
C CYS A 93 -4.58 13.33 -4.80
N ASN A 94 -4.71 12.02 -5.04
CA ASN A 94 -3.82 11.02 -4.45
C ASN A 94 -2.34 11.29 -4.78
N ILE A 95 -2.04 11.73 -6.01
CA ILE A 95 -0.71 12.15 -6.43
C ILE A 95 -0.29 13.44 -5.70
N TRP A 96 -1.11 14.49 -5.77
CA TRP A 96 -0.72 15.81 -5.29
C TRP A 96 -0.64 15.91 -3.77
N THR A 97 -1.49 15.20 -3.02
CA THR A 97 -1.43 15.20 -1.55
C THR A 97 -0.10 14.67 -1.04
N HIS A 98 0.39 13.56 -1.60
CA HIS A 98 1.69 12.99 -1.22
C HIS A 98 2.89 13.75 -1.80
N MET A 99 2.79 14.33 -3.00
CA MET A 99 3.84 15.22 -3.52
C MET A 99 4.01 16.48 -2.66
N LEU A 100 2.91 17.13 -2.28
CA LEU A 100 2.93 18.30 -1.41
C LEU A 100 3.38 17.91 0.01
N GLY A 101 2.93 16.76 0.51
CA GLY A 101 3.42 16.17 1.75
C GLY A 101 4.94 16.00 1.76
N LEU A 102 5.52 15.50 0.67
CA LEU A 102 6.97 15.33 0.53
C LEU A 102 7.71 16.67 0.60
N LEU A 103 7.22 17.70 -0.08
CA LEU A 103 7.81 19.04 -0.02
C LEU A 103 7.73 19.62 1.40
N GLY A 104 6.58 19.47 2.07
CA GLY A 104 6.40 19.85 3.46
C GLY A 104 7.34 19.10 4.41
N LEU A 105 7.52 17.79 4.19
CA LEU A 105 8.42 16.93 4.95
C LEU A 105 9.88 17.36 4.80
N ILE A 106 10.33 17.67 3.58
CA ILE A 106 11.69 18.17 3.33
C ILE A 106 11.91 19.50 4.06
N PHE A 107 10.97 20.44 3.95
CA PHE A 107 11.03 21.71 4.65
C PHE A 107 11.08 21.51 6.18
N LEU A 108 10.20 20.66 6.71
CA LEU A 108 10.14 20.34 8.13
C LEU A 108 11.45 19.68 8.61
N SER A 109 12.01 18.76 7.83
CA SER A 109 13.27 18.09 8.14
C SER A 109 14.41 19.10 8.25
N LEU A 110 14.56 19.98 7.26
CA LEU A 110 15.57 21.04 7.27
C LEU A 110 15.37 22.01 8.43
N HIS A 111 14.12 22.39 8.72
CA HIS A 111 13.79 23.27 9.83
C HIS A 111 14.17 22.65 11.18
N ILE A 112 13.76 21.41 11.46
CA ILE A 112 14.08 20.74 12.73
C ILE A 112 15.59 20.51 12.84
N HIS A 113 16.26 20.09 11.76
CA HIS A 113 17.70 19.89 11.78
C HIS A 113 18.46 21.17 12.13
N THR A 114 18.09 22.30 11.52
CA THR A 114 18.79 23.59 11.71
C THR A 114 18.43 24.31 13.02
N THR A 115 17.23 24.08 13.57
CA THR A 115 16.75 24.79 14.76
C THR A 115 16.85 23.99 16.05
N VAL A 116 16.76 22.66 15.99
CA VAL A 116 16.74 21.77 17.15
C VAL A 116 18.02 20.96 17.22
N LEU A 117 18.27 20.05 16.27
CA LEU A 117 19.39 19.11 16.36
C LEU A 117 20.75 19.82 16.23
N GLY A 118 20.90 20.73 15.27
CA GLY A 118 22.16 21.42 15.01
C GLY A 118 22.55 22.45 16.07
N LYS A 119 21.66 22.79 17.01
CA LYS A 119 21.90 23.77 18.08
C LYS A 119 22.02 23.16 19.46
N SER A 120 21.58 21.91 19.64
CA SER A 120 21.58 21.28 20.95
C SER A 120 22.95 20.67 21.27
N PRO A 121 23.60 21.07 22.38
CA PRO A 121 24.91 20.56 22.74
C PRO A 121 24.89 19.08 23.19
N THR A 122 23.71 18.53 23.47
CA THR A 122 23.53 17.15 23.93
C THR A 122 23.14 16.18 22.81
N THR A 123 22.99 16.65 21.57
CA THR A 123 22.63 15.80 20.44
C THR A 123 23.80 14.91 20.05
N THR A 124 23.53 13.60 19.99
CA THR A 124 24.53 12.59 19.63
C THR A 124 24.48 12.28 18.13
N LEU A 125 25.52 11.63 17.60
CA LEU A 125 25.50 11.06 16.25
C LEU A 125 24.30 10.11 16.06
N TYR A 126 23.94 9.36 17.11
CA TYR A 126 22.83 8.43 17.05
C TYR A 126 21.49 9.14 16.86
N ASP A 127 21.28 10.28 17.52
CA ASP A 127 20.08 11.10 17.33
C ASP A 127 19.95 11.59 15.88
N HIS A 128 21.06 11.98 15.26
CA HIS A 128 21.09 12.31 13.84
C HIS A 128 20.73 11.12 12.95
N LEU A 129 21.22 9.92 13.27
CA LEU A 129 20.90 8.71 12.49
C LEU A 129 19.42 8.32 12.62
N VAL A 130 18.85 8.35 13.83
CA VAL A 130 17.41 8.07 14.05
C VAL A 130 16.56 9.10 13.31
N PHE A 131 16.92 10.39 13.41
CA PHE A 131 16.27 11.47 12.68
C PHE A 131 16.30 11.25 11.16
N LEU A 132 17.50 11.03 10.60
CA LEU A 132 17.66 10.82 9.16
C LEU A 132 16.91 9.59 8.68
N PHE A 133 16.94 8.49 9.44
CA PHE A 133 16.23 7.27 9.09
C PHE A 133 14.71 7.47 9.07
N PHE A 134 14.14 8.16 10.07
CA PHE A 134 12.71 8.47 10.10
C PHE A 134 12.30 9.34 8.90
N PHE A 135 13.02 10.43 8.63
CA PHE A 135 12.69 11.32 7.52
C PHE A 135 12.91 10.66 6.15
N PHE A 136 13.90 9.78 6.03
CA PHE A 136 14.08 8.97 4.84
C PHE A 136 12.92 7.99 4.64
N ALA A 137 12.50 7.27 5.68
CA ALA A 137 11.36 6.35 5.63
C ALA A 137 10.06 7.08 5.25
N ALA A 138 9.81 8.26 5.83
CA ALA A 138 8.65 9.08 5.47
C ALA A 138 8.72 9.58 4.03
N ALA A 139 9.89 10.05 3.57
CA ALA A 139 10.06 10.49 2.19
C ALA A 139 9.88 9.35 1.19
N GLU A 140 10.44 8.18 1.48
CA GLU A 140 10.31 6.98 0.66
C GLU A 140 8.84 6.55 0.53
N CYS A 141 8.08 6.51 1.63
CA CYS A 141 6.64 6.24 1.62
C CYS A 141 5.85 7.22 0.73
N LEU A 142 6.12 8.52 0.83
CA LEU A 142 5.42 9.54 0.04
C LEU A 142 5.80 9.44 -1.46
N ILE A 143 7.07 9.16 -1.76
CA ILE A 143 7.56 8.99 -3.13
C ILE A 143 6.97 7.71 -3.76
N SER A 144 7.04 6.58 -3.07
CA SER A 144 6.55 5.29 -3.59
C SER A 144 5.05 5.35 -3.85
N SER A 145 4.30 6.00 -2.97
CA SER A 145 2.88 6.25 -3.14
C SER A 145 2.55 7.18 -4.31
N THR A 146 3.28 8.29 -4.44
CA THR A 146 3.17 9.20 -5.61
C THR A 146 3.42 8.45 -6.91
N LEU A 147 4.44 7.58 -6.95
CA LEU A 147 4.78 6.76 -8.10
C LEU A 147 3.67 5.75 -8.40
N TYR A 148 3.13 5.07 -7.38
CA TYR A 148 2.01 4.15 -7.55
C TYR A 148 0.81 4.84 -8.19
N HIS A 149 0.32 5.94 -7.62
CA HIS A 149 -0.83 6.66 -8.17
C HIS A 149 -0.55 7.26 -9.56
N THR A 150 0.70 7.60 -9.85
CA THR A 150 1.11 8.03 -11.20
C THR A 150 1.05 6.89 -12.21
N PHE A 151 1.54 5.70 -11.85
CA PHE A 151 1.67 4.53 -12.74
C PHE A 151 0.51 3.53 -12.64
N LEU A 152 -0.48 3.78 -11.78
CA LEU A 152 -1.68 2.93 -11.62
C LEU A 152 -2.37 2.69 -12.96
N CYS A 153 -2.41 3.71 -13.82
CA CYS A 153 -3.02 3.65 -15.14
C CYS A 153 -2.20 2.95 -16.21
N HIS A 154 -0.99 2.47 -15.91
CA HIS A 154 -0.11 1.91 -16.93
C HIS A 154 -0.63 0.55 -17.40
N SER A 155 -0.84 0.37 -18.71
CA SER A 155 -1.48 -0.83 -19.28
C SER A 155 -0.68 -2.14 -19.08
N ARG A 156 0.63 -2.04 -18.81
CA ARG A 156 1.43 -3.19 -18.37
C ARG A 156 1.25 -3.42 -16.87
N LEU A 157 0.56 -4.52 -16.55
CA LEU A 157 0.29 -4.96 -15.18
C LEU A 157 1.53 -5.06 -14.30
N THR A 158 2.67 -5.50 -14.85
CA THR A 158 3.94 -5.57 -14.10
C THR A 158 4.41 -4.20 -13.59
N VAL A 159 4.19 -3.12 -14.36
CA VAL A 159 4.58 -1.76 -13.94
C VAL A 159 3.68 -1.29 -12.80
N MET A 160 2.36 -1.47 -12.96
CA MET A 160 1.36 -1.14 -11.95
C MET A 160 1.63 -1.88 -10.63
N ARG A 161 1.74 -3.22 -10.69
CA ARG A 161 1.97 -4.07 -9.51
C ARG A 161 3.31 -3.78 -8.83
N CYS A 162 4.37 -3.54 -9.60
CA CYS A 162 5.66 -3.16 -9.04
C CYS A 162 5.54 -1.85 -8.24
N ALA A 163 4.88 -0.83 -8.81
CA ALA A 163 4.66 0.42 -8.10
C ALA A 163 3.78 0.24 -6.85
N ALA A 164 2.73 -0.59 -6.92
CA ALA A 164 1.88 -0.93 -5.77
C ALA A 164 2.67 -1.61 -4.65
N THR A 165 3.53 -2.58 -4.99
CA THR A 165 4.39 -3.26 -4.02
C THR A 165 5.30 -2.27 -3.29
N PHE A 166 5.93 -1.32 -3.99
CA PHE A 166 6.75 -0.30 -3.34
C PHE A 166 5.95 0.65 -2.44
N ASP A 167 4.74 1.05 -2.84
CA ASP A 167 3.84 1.85 -2.00
C ASP A 167 3.54 1.14 -0.67
N TYR A 168 3.17 -0.14 -0.73
CA TYR A 168 2.92 -0.94 0.46
C TYR A 168 4.15 -1.17 1.33
N ILE A 169 5.34 -1.37 0.73
CA ILE A 169 6.60 -1.44 1.48
C ILE A 169 6.84 -0.13 2.22
N GLY A 170 6.61 1.01 1.56
CA GLY A 170 6.81 2.32 2.16
C GLY A 170 5.96 2.56 3.40
N ILE A 171 4.69 2.13 3.39
CA ILE A 171 3.83 2.16 4.58
C ILE A 171 4.45 1.32 5.71
N GLY A 172 4.92 0.10 5.42
CA GLY A 172 5.54 -0.77 6.41
C GLY A 172 6.83 -0.19 7.01
N VAL A 173 7.69 0.39 6.16
CA VAL A 173 8.96 1.02 6.56
C VAL A 173 8.70 2.25 7.42
N LEU A 174 7.76 3.12 7.03
CA LEU A 174 7.38 4.32 7.80
C LEU A 174 6.82 3.97 9.18
N ILE A 175 5.88 3.01 9.26
CA ILE A 175 5.32 2.55 10.56
C ILE A 175 6.43 2.03 11.46
N THR A 176 7.30 1.17 10.91
CA THR A 176 8.41 0.58 11.66
C THR A 176 9.37 1.65 12.17
N ALA A 177 9.78 2.59 11.32
CA ALA A 177 10.66 3.69 11.69
C ALA A 177 10.05 4.56 12.81
N SER A 178 8.74 4.85 12.72
CA SER A 178 8.00 5.66 13.70
C SER A 178 7.94 4.96 15.07
N VAL A 179 7.58 3.68 15.09
CA VAL A 179 7.53 2.88 16.32
C VAL A 179 8.92 2.74 16.91
N MET A 180 9.94 2.40 16.11
CA MET A 180 11.31 2.24 16.59
C MET A 180 11.89 3.54 17.17
N ALA A 181 11.66 4.70 16.52
CA ALA A 181 12.08 5.99 17.07
C ALA A 181 11.42 6.27 18.43
N THR A 182 10.11 6.01 18.54
CA THR A 182 9.36 6.17 19.80
C THR A 182 9.89 5.26 20.90
N LEU A 183 10.20 4.00 20.58
CA LEU A 183 10.76 3.04 21.53
C LEU A 183 12.18 3.41 21.96
N HIS A 184 13.00 3.91 21.04
CA HIS A 184 14.36 4.33 21.34
C HIS A 184 14.38 5.41 22.43
N TYR A 185 13.55 6.45 22.27
CA TYR A 185 13.46 7.54 23.24
C TYR A 185 12.65 7.18 24.48
N GLY A 186 11.56 6.41 24.33
CA GLY A 186 10.72 5.98 25.45
C GLY A 186 11.44 5.06 26.44
N PHE A 187 12.44 4.31 25.97
CA PHE A 187 13.27 3.40 26.77
C PHE A 187 14.75 3.80 26.75
N PHE A 188 15.05 5.10 26.65
CA PHE A 188 16.42 5.59 26.51
C PHE A 188 17.36 5.08 27.63
N CYS A 189 16.86 5.04 28.86
CA CYS A 189 17.60 4.57 30.04
C CYS A 189 17.52 3.05 30.29
N ASP A 190 16.57 2.34 29.66
CA ASP A 190 16.28 0.93 29.92
C ASP A 190 16.80 0.06 28.77
N THR A 191 18.09 -0.26 28.81
CA THR A 191 18.80 -0.84 27.66
C THR A 191 18.23 -2.19 27.22
N THR A 192 17.87 -3.07 28.15
CA THR A 192 17.37 -4.41 27.85
C THR A 192 16.01 -4.34 27.15
N GLU A 193 15.06 -3.62 27.75
CA GLU A 193 13.70 -3.43 27.23
C GLU A 193 13.69 -2.72 25.90
N ARG A 194 14.53 -1.68 25.75
CA ARG A 194 14.71 -0.99 24.47
C ARG A 194 15.07 -1.98 23.36
N TRP A 195 16.11 -2.79 23.55
CA TRP A 195 16.54 -3.74 22.51
C TRP A 195 15.53 -4.86 22.27
N MET A 196 14.83 -5.34 23.30
CA MET A 196 13.74 -6.31 23.13
C MET A 196 12.63 -5.76 22.22
N PHE A 197 12.09 -4.58 22.53
CA PHE A 197 10.99 -4.00 21.75
C PHE A 197 11.43 -3.52 20.36
N LEU A 198 12.66 -2.99 20.22
CA LEU A 198 13.22 -2.64 18.91
C LEU A 198 13.40 -3.86 18.02
N SER A 199 13.87 -5.00 18.57
CA SER A 199 14.07 -6.23 17.81
C SER A 199 12.74 -6.81 17.33
N PHE A 200 11.72 -6.80 18.19
CA PHE A 200 10.35 -7.18 17.82
C PHE A 200 9.78 -6.29 16.71
N SER A 201 9.92 -4.96 16.85
CA SER A 201 9.46 -3.99 15.86
C SER A 201 10.18 -4.13 14.52
N GLY A 202 11.51 -4.32 14.54
CA GLY A 202 12.30 -4.59 13.34
C GLY A 202 11.88 -5.89 12.65
N GLY A 203 11.58 -6.94 13.42
CA GLY A 203 11.05 -8.20 12.90
C GLY A 203 9.71 -8.02 12.16
N MET A 204 8.76 -7.29 12.75
CA MET A 204 7.50 -6.95 12.07
C MET A 204 7.73 -6.08 10.83
N GLY A 205 8.69 -5.16 10.87
CA GLY A 205 9.08 -4.36 9.71
C GLY A 205 9.58 -5.20 8.54
N ILE A 206 10.43 -6.20 8.82
CA ILE A 206 10.88 -7.16 7.80
C ILE A 206 9.70 -7.90 7.18
N VAL A 207 8.74 -8.37 8.00
CA VAL A 207 7.51 -8.99 7.50
C VAL A 207 6.69 -8.01 6.65
N GLY A 208 6.57 -6.76 7.09
CA GLY A 208 5.92 -5.68 6.35
C GLY A 208 6.55 -5.37 5.00
N CYS A 209 7.86 -5.58 4.84
CA CYS A 209 8.55 -5.45 3.55
C CYS A 209 8.37 -6.67 2.63
N ILE A 210 8.18 -7.87 3.20
CA ILE A 210 8.08 -9.12 2.42
C ILE A 210 6.64 -9.38 1.97
N ILE A 211 5.66 -9.12 2.83
CA ILE A 211 4.26 -9.47 2.56
C ILE A 211 3.67 -8.82 1.29
N PRO A 212 4.06 -7.60 0.86
CA PRO A 212 3.50 -6.99 -0.35
C PRO A 212 3.96 -7.66 -1.65
N PHE A 213 4.95 -8.55 -1.61
CA PHE A 213 5.31 -9.39 -2.75
C PHE A 213 4.33 -10.54 -2.98
N TYR A 214 3.41 -10.80 -2.04
CA TYR A 214 2.36 -11.77 -2.25
C TYR A 214 1.42 -11.32 -3.40
N PRO A 215 1.25 -12.10 -4.48
CA PRO A 215 0.59 -11.62 -5.71
C PRO A 215 -0.86 -11.15 -5.53
N LYS A 216 -1.55 -11.60 -4.48
CA LYS A 216 -2.94 -11.19 -4.20
C LYS A 216 -3.03 -10.01 -3.23
N PHE A 217 -1.91 -9.53 -2.68
CA PHE A 217 -1.89 -8.50 -1.64
C PHE A 217 -2.56 -7.21 -2.10
N ASP A 218 -2.36 -6.81 -3.36
CA ASP A 218 -2.93 -5.59 -3.95
C ASP A 218 -4.42 -5.71 -4.32
N LEU A 219 -4.97 -6.93 -4.40
CA LEU A 219 -6.36 -7.10 -4.84
C LEU A 219 -7.36 -6.35 -3.94
N PRO A 220 -8.47 -5.83 -4.49
CA PRO A 220 -9.49 -5.14 -3.71
C PRO A 220 -10.04 -6.00 -2.55
N SER A 221 -10.18 -7.31 -2.75
CA SER A 221 -10.64 -8.26 -1.74
C SER A 221 -9.69 -8.41 -0.53
N PHE A 222 -8.41 -8.08 -0.70
CA PHE A 222 -7.40 -8.14 0.37
C PHE A 222 -7.28 -6.84 1.17
N ARG A 223 -8.12 -5.82 0.92
CA ARG A 223 -8.05 -4.54 1.63
C ARG A 223 -8.03 -4.67 3.15
N TYR A 224 -8.96 -5.43 3.73
CA TYR A 224 -9.00 -5.62 5.19
C TYR A 224 -7.81 -6.42 5.73
N PHE A 225 -7.26 -7.33 4.93
CA PHE A 225 -6.02 -8.02 5.28
C PHE A 225 -4.84 -7.04 5.36
N ARG A 226 -4.71 -6.13 4.39
CA ARG A 226 -3.70 -5.06 4.44
C ARG A 226 -3.88 -4.16 5.66
N ILE A 227 -5.12 -3.72 5.91
CA ILE A 227 -5.46 -2.90 7.09
C ILE A 227 -5.04 -3.61 8.37
N PHE A 228 -5.40 -4.89 8.52
CA PHE A 228 -5.06 -5.67 9.70
C PHE A 228 -3.55 -5.75 9.94
N ILE A 229 -2.76 -6.00 8.88
CA ILE A 229 -1.30 -6.08 8.98
C ILE A 229 -0.70 -4.73 9.40
N PHE A 230 -1.01 -3.65 8.69
CA PHE A 230 -0.41 -2.34 8.97
C PHE A 230 -0.90 -1.75 10.29
N LEU A 231 -2.18 -1.92 10.64
CA LEU A 231 -2.71 -1.53 11.94
C LEU A 231 -2.08 -2.37 13.06
N GLY A 232 -1.90 -3.67 12.86
CA GLY A 232 -1.21 -4.54 13.81
C GLY A 232 0.23 -4.11 14.06
N MET A 233 0.96 -3.74 13.00
CA MET A 233 2.30 -3.17 13.11
C MET A 233 2.30 -1.88 13.93
N ALA A 234 1.36 -0.96 13.69
CA ALA A 234 1.25 0.28 14.47
C ALA A 234 0.86 0.01 15.94
N CYS A 235 -0.09 -0.88 16.17
CA CYS A 235 -0.57 -1.27 17.51
C CYS A 235 0.47 -2.04 18.32
N SER A 236 1.56 -2.51 17.70
CA SER A 236 2.66 -3.13 18.43
C SER A 236 3.31 -2.20 19.47
N GLY A 237 3.17 -0.87 19.30
CA GLY A 237 3.60 0.13 20.28
C GLY A 237 2.77 0.16 21.57
N ILE A 238 1.59 -0.47 21.61
CA ILE A 238 0.69 -0.48 22.78
C ILE A 238 1.31 -1.28 23.95
N LEU A 239 1.91 -2.44 23.68
CA LEU A 239 2.51 -3.27 24.72
C LEU A 239 3.70 -2.58 25.40
N PRO A 240 4.69 -2.02 24.68
CA PRO A 240 5.74 -1.19 25.25
C PRO A 240 5.18 0.00 26.04
N LEU A 241 4.13 0.65 25.54
CA LEU A 241 3.51 1.77 26.24
C LEU A 241 2.87 1.35 27.57
N ALA A 242 2.17 0.22 27.60
CA ALA A 242 1.59 -0.34 28.81
C ALA A 242 2.66 -0.76 29.81
N TYR A 243 3.75 -1.35 29.34
CA TYR A 243 4.91 -1.67 30.17
C TYR A 243 5.53 -0.41 30.78
N ALA A 244 5.75 0.65 29.98
CA ALA A 244 6.25 1.93 30.47
C ALA A 244 5.28 2.57 31.50
N GLY A 245 3.98 2.51 31.26
CA GLY A 245 2.95 3.00 32.18
C GLY A 245 2.98 2.27 33.54
N HIS A 246 3.21 0.96 33.53
CA HIS A 246 3.34 0.16 34.74
C HIS A 246 4.66 0.43 35.48
N GLN A 247 5.79 0.49 34.78
CA GLN A 247 7.12 0.62 35.41
C GLN A 247 7.47 2.05 35.81
N LYS A 248 7.12 3.03 34.97
CA LYS A 248 7.51 4.44 35.11
C LYS A 248 6.36 5.34 35.56
N GLY A 249 5.15 4.80 35.62
CA GLY A 249 3.92 5.53 35.92
C GLY A 249 3.19 6.03 34.68
N TRP A 250 1.86 6.05 34.76
CA TRP A 250 0.99 6.44 33.65
C TRP A 250 1.08 7.93 33.30
N ALA A 251 1.17 8.82 34.28
CA ALA A 251 1.27 10.26 34.04
C ALA A 251 2.47 10.67 33.16
N PRO A 252 3.73 10.29 33.50
CA PRO A 252 4.87 10.62 32.64
C PRO A 252 4.82 9.92 31.28
N THR A 253 4.28 8.70 31.23
CA THR A 253 4.11 7.93 29.99
C THR A 253 3.11 8.61 29.05
N LEU A 254 1.97 9.06 29.56
CA LEU A 254 0.96 9.79 28.79
C LEU A 254 1.49 11.16 28.31
N HIS A 255 2.28 11.85 29.15
CA HIS A 255 2.94 13.08 28.74
C HIS A 255 3.95 12.85 27.60
N PHE A 256 4.73 11.77 27.65
CA PHE A 256 5.67 11.41 26.58
C PHE A 256 4.96 11.17 25.24
N ILE A 257 3.82 10.47 25.24
CA ILE A 257 3.10 10.17 23.99
C ILE A 257 2.18 11.30 23.51
N GLN A 258 1.88 12.29 24.36
CA GLN A 258 0.94 13.36 24.08
C GLN A 258 1.14 14.01 22.69
N PRO A 259 2.38 14.29 22.21
CA PRO A 259 2.58 14.88 20.89
C PRO A 259 2.05 14.02 19.73
N PHE A 260 2.03 12.70 19.90
CA PHE A 260 1.60 11.75 18.87
C PHE A 260 0.09 11.51 18.84
N VAL A 261 -0.65 11.85 19.91
CA VAL A 261 -2.09 11.56 20.01
C VAL A 261 -2.88 12.20 18.87
N LYS A 262 -2.58 13.47 18.53
CA LYS A 262 -3.26 14.18 17.43
C LYS A 262 -3.03 13.49 16.09
N SER A 263 -1.79 13.10 15.84
CA SER A 263 -1.40 12.38 14.63
C SER A 263 -2.10 11.01 14.58
N GLY A 264 -2.05 10.23 15.67
CA GLY A 264 -2.73 8.93 15.75
C GLY A 264 -4.24 9.00 15.50
N LEU A 265 -4.93 10.02 16.04
CA LEU A 265 -6.35 10.23 15.77
C LEU A 265 -6.62 10.60 14.30
N ALA A 266 -5.75 11.38 13.66
CA ALA A 266 -5.86 11.69 12.24
C ALA A 266 -5.71 10.42 11.39
N TYR A 267 -4.66 9.63 11.61
CA TYR A 267 -4.45 8.34 10.92
C TYR A 267 -5.64 7.39 11.10
N LEU A 268 -6.16 7.23 12.33
CA LEU A 268 -7.32 6.38 12.59
C LEU A 268 -8.57 6.88 11.86
N THR A 269 -8.78 8.18 11.82
CA THR A 269 -9.90 8.79 11.11
C THR A 269 -9.79 8.53 9.60
N GLY A 270 -8.61 8.75 9.01
CA GLY A 270 -8.35 8.42 7.61
C GLY A 270 -8.55 6.93 7.31
N LEU A 271 -8.10 6.05 8.21
CA LEU A 271 -8.24 4.60 8.06
C LEU A 271 -9.72 4.17 8.05
N VAL A 272 -10.56 4.81 8.86
CA VAL A 272 -12.01 4.59 8.86
C VAL A 272 -12.60 4.97 7.50
N PHE A 273 -12.24 6.12 6.94
CA PHE A 273 -12.67 6.51 5.58
C PHE A 273 -12.25 5.45 4.54
N TYR A 274 -10.95 5.09 4.51
CA TYR A 274 -10.39 4.10 3.58
C TYR A 274 -11.06 2.73 3.68
N GLY A 275 -11.20 2.21 4.90
CA GLY A 275 -11.77 0.89 5.15
C GLY A 275 -13.22 0.79 4.68
N HIS A 276 -14.03 1.82 4.97
CA HIS A 276 -15.44 1.85 4.62
C HIS A 276 -15.73 2.31 3.19
N GLN A 277 -14.74 2.87 2.48
CA GLN A 277 -14.91 3.55 1.18
C GLN A 277 -15.96 4.66 1.24
N PHE A 278 -16.01 5.38 2.36
CA PHE A 278 -16.90 6.53 2.52
C PHE A 278 -16.17 7.79 2.06
N PRO A 279 -16.85 8.72 1.35
CA PRO A 279 -18.30 8.75 1.06
C PRO A 279 -18.72 8.07 -0.26
N GLU A 280 -17.79 7.67 -1.12
CA GLU A 280 -18.11 7.21 -2.49
C GLU A 280 -19.02 5.98 -2.51
N ARG A 281 -18.91 5.10 -1.51
CA ARG A 281 -19.78 3.92 -1.38
C ARG A 281 -21.25 4.28 -1.20
N GLN A 282 -21.56 5.40 -0.52
CA GLN A 282 -22.93 5.85 -0.32
C GLN A 282 -23.46 6.65 -1.51
N PHE A 283 -22.57 7.36 -2.21
CA PHE A 283 -22.92 8.19 -3.35
C PHE A 283 -22.00 7.88 -4.55
N PRO A 284 -22.19 6.74 -5.23
CA PRO A 284 -21.34 6.36 -6.36
C PRO A 284 -21.38 7.42 -7.46
N GLY A 285 -20.21 7.75 -8.03
CA GLY A 285 -20.08 8.77 -9.08
C GLY A 285 -19.91 10.21 -8.59
N TRP A 286 -20.32 10.53 -7.35
CA TRP A 286 -20.28 11.91 -6.84
C TRP A 286 -18.85 12.34 -6.46
N PHE A 287 -18.05 11.39 -6.02
CA PHE A 287 -16.70 11.62 -5.50
C PHE A 287 -15.62 11.11 -6.47
N ASP A 288 -15.94 11.02 -7.76
CA ASP A 288 -15.04 10.43 -8.77
C ASP A 288 -13.68 11.11 -8.88
N ARG A 289 -13.62 12.43 -8.63
CA ARG A 289 -12.39 13.22 -8.74
C ARG A 289 -11.92 13.80 -7.43
N TRP A 290 -12.83 14.07 -6.49
CA TRP A 290 -12.53 14.83 -5.28
C TRP A 290 -13.29 14.24 -4.10
N GLY A 291 -12.62 14.12 -2.96
CA GLY A 291 -13.22 13.78 -1.67
C GLY A 291 -13.55 12.31 -1.44
N HIS A 292 -13.10 11.39 -2.31
CA HIS A 292 -13.28 9.95 -2.05
C HIS A 292 -12.34 9.45 -0.96
N SER A 293 -12.68 8.32 -0.34
CA SER A 293 -12.03 7.75 0.84
C SER A 293 -10.51 7.70 0.77
N HIS A 294 -9.97 7.25 -0.35
CA HIS A 294 -8.53 7.13 -0.55
C HIS A 294 -7.82 8.49 -0.51
N GLN A 295 -8.43 9.55 -1.05
CA GLN A 295 -7.89 10.91 -0.94
C GLN A 295 -7.90 11.40 0.51
N LEU A 296 -8.99 11.14 1.24
CA LEU A 296 -9.11 11.50 2.66
C LEU A 296 -8.07 10.75 3.51
N TRP A 297 -7.79 9.49 3.16
CA TRP A 297 -6.70 8.72 3.75
C TRP A 297 -5.33 9.36 3.51
N HIS A 298 -5.02 9.77 2.27
CA HIS A 298 -3.77 10.47 1.98
C HIS A 298 -3.63 11.81 2.69
N VAL A 299 -4.72 12.54 2.91
CA VAL A 299 -4.68 13.82 3.65
C VAL A 299 -4.42 13.59 5.14
N ALA A 300 -4.88 12.47 5.68
CA ALA A 300 -4.69 12.09 7.07
C ALA A 300 -3.33 11.44 7.36
N ASN A 301 -2.63 10.97 6.32
CA ASN A 301 -1.38 10.21 6.38
C ASN A 301 -0.15 11.09 6.16
#